data_AF-A0A1E3GQK1-F1
#
_entry.id   AF-A0A1E3GQK1-F1
#
_cell.length_a   1.000
_cell.length_b   1.000
_cell.length_c   1.000
_cell.angle_alpha   90.00
_cell.angle_beta   90.00
_cell.angle_gamma   90.00
#
_symmetry.space_group_name_H-M   'P 1'
#
loop_
_entity.id
_entity.type
_entity.pdbx_description
1 polymer ?
#
loop_
_entity_poly.entity_id
_entity_poly.type
_entity_poly.pdbx_seq_one_letter_code
_entity_poly.pdbx_strand_id
1 'polypeptide(L)' 'MDEAILMILVKQYADRFGITFSSKHLDDEVKKQQLVSLMQEALAGKRGPVTDEDLS' A
#
# COMPACT_ATOMS: atom_id res chain seq x y z
N MET A 1 1.01 5.33 12.46
CA MET A 1 -0.31 5.32 11.80
C MET A 1 -1.15 4.24 12.46
N ASP A 2 -2.43 4.49 12.68
CA ASP A 2 -3.35 3.51 13.27
C ASP A 2 -3.55 2.29 12.34
N GLU A 3 -3.56 1.08 12.89
CA GLU A 3 -3.72 -0.16 12.13
C GLU A 3 -5.07 -0.27 11.42
N ALA A 4 -6.15 0.26 12.01
CA ALA A 4 -7.46 0.27 11.38
C ALA A 4 -7.47 1.17 10.13
N ILE A 5 -6.79 2.32 10.20
CA ILE A 5 -6.62 3.22 9.05
C ILE A 5 -5.82 2.53 7.95
N LEU A 6 -4.75 1.83 8.31
CA LEU A 6 -3.96 1.04 7.36
C LEU A 6 -4.82 -0.04 6.69
N MET A 7 -5.60 -0.80 7.45
CA MET A 7 -6.48 -1.83 6.88
C MET A 7 -7.51 -1.26 5.91
N ILE A 8 -8.09 -0.10 6.20
CA ILE A 8 -9.02 0.59 5.29
C ILE A 8 -8.30 0.95 3.98
N LEU A 9 -7.10 1.51 4.07
CA LEU A 9 -6.30 1.89 2.88
C LEU A 9 -5.97 0.66 2.03
N VAL A 10 -5.50 -0.42 2.66
CA VAL A 10 -5.18 -1.70 1.99
C VAL A 10 -6.41 -2.25 1.28
N LYS A 11 -7.57 -2.22 1.94
CA LYS A 11 -8.84 -2.68 1.34
C LYS A 11 -9.24 -1.83 0.14
N GLN A 12 -9.23 -0.51 0.25
CA GLN A 12 -9.55 0.40 -0.87
C GLN A 12 -8.63 0.17 -2.05
N TYR A 13 -7.36 -0.05 -1.78
CA TYR A 13 -6.35 -0.33 -2.79
C TYR A 13 -6.62 -1.68 -3.50
N ALA A 14 -6.87 -2.75 -2.74
CA ALA A 14 -7.20 -4.06 -3.28
C ALA A 14 -8.49 -4.05 -4.09
N ASP A 15 -9.54 -3.36 -3.62
CA ASP A 15 -10.81 -3.21 -4.32
C ASP A 15 -10.64 -2.48 -5.67
N ARG A 16 -9.70 -1.54 -5.77
CA ARG A 16 -9.45 -0.77 -7.00
C ARG A 16 -8.60 -1.53 -8.02
N PHE A 17 -7.55 -2.20 -7.58
CA PHE A 17 -6.54 -2.76 -8.48
C PHE A 17 -6.57 -4.29 -8.57
N GLY A 18 -7.31 -4.98 -7.71
CA GLY A 18 -7.39 -6.45 -7.68
C GLY A 18 -6.11 -7.14 -7.24
N ILE A 19 -5.19 -6.40 -6.60
CA ILE A 19 -3.89 -6.89 -6.15
C ILE A 19 -3.62 -6.53 -4.69
N THR A 20 -2.75 -7.31 -4.05
CA THR A 20 -2.28 -7.10 -2.68
C THR A 20 -0.75 -7.16 -2.63
N PHE A 21 -0.17 -6.84 -1.48
CA PHE A 21 1.27 -6.88 -1.20
C PHE A 21 1.56 -7.84 -0.05
N SER A 22 2.83 -8.24 0.07
CA SER A 22 3.28 -9.07 1.17
C SER A 22 3.20 -8.32 2.50
N SER A 23 2.60 -8.95 3.51
CA SER A 23 2.50 -8.37 4.86
C SER A 23 3.85 -8.13 5.52
N LYS A 24 4.93 -8.78 5.04
CA LYS A 24 6.31 -8.59 5.53
C LYS A 24 6.76 -7.12 5.48
N HIS A 25 6.19 -6.33 4.58
CA HIS A 25 6.50 -4.91 4.43
C HIS A 25 5.84 -4.04 5.51
N LEU A 26 4.87 -4.58 6.24
CA LEU A 26 4.17 -3.88 7.31
C LEU A 26 4.91 -4.00 8.67
N ASP A 27 5.81 -4.97 8.80
CA ASP A 27 6.64 -5.19 9.99
C ASP A 27 7.87 -4.25 10.01
N ASP A 28 8.21 -3.66 8.87
CA ASP A 28 9.27 -2.66 8.73
C ASP A 28 8.63 -1.26 8.60
N GLU A 29 8.82 -0.41 9.61
CA GLU A 29 8.20 0.92 9.65
C GLU A 29 8.61 1.82 8.45
N VAL A 30 9.81 1.65 7.89
CA VAL A 30 10.24 2.40 6.69
C VAL A 30 9.47 1.91 5.47
N LYS A 31 9.44 0.60 5.24
CA LYS A 31 8.73 0.01 4.09
C LYS A 31 7.23 0.25 4.18
N LYS A 32 6.67 0.22 5.39
CA LYS A 32 5.26 0.53 5.67
C LYS A 32 4.92 1.96 5.26
N GLN A 33 5.73 2.95 5.65
CA GLN A 33 5.48 4.34 5.25
C GLN A 33 5.61 4.54 3.74
N GLN A 34 6.61 3.92 3.13
CA GLN A 34 6.79 3.96 1.68
C GLN A 34 5.58 3.35 0.96
N LEU A 35 5.16 2.15 1.36
CA LEU A 35 3.99 1.46 0.80
C LEU A 35 2.71 2.31 0.93
N VAL A 36 2.50 2.97 2.07
CA VAL A 36 1.35 3.87 2.28
C VAL A 36 1.37 5.05 1.31
N SER A 37 2.52 5.70 1.14
CA SER A 37 2.67 6.81 0.19
C SER A 37 2.36 6.37 -1.23
N LEU A 38 2.92 5.23 -1.65
CA LEU A 38 2.74 4.70 -3.00
C LEU A 38 1.28 4.30 -3.26
N MET A 39 0.60 3.68 -2.28
CA MET A 39 -0.82 3.36 -2.37
C MET A 39 -1.68 4.62 -2.52
N GLN A 40 -1.38 5.68 -1.76
CA GLN A 40 -2.12 6.95 -1.84
C GLN A 40 -1.95 7.60 -3.22
N GLU A 41 -0.75 7.60 -3.79
CA GLU A 41 -0.50 8.10 -5.14
C GLU A 41 -1.26 7.29 -6.20
N ALA A 42 -1.28 5.97 -6.08
CA ALA A 42 -2.01 5.09 -6.98
C ALA A 42 -3.54 5.30 -6.87
N LEU A 43 -4.08 5.37 -5.67
CA LEU A 43 -5.50 5.66 -5.42
C LEU A 43 -5.90 7.05 -5.95
N ALA A 44 -5.01 8.03 -5.86
CA ALA A 44 -5.18 9.36 -6.43
C ALA A 44 -5.03 9.41 -7.96
N GLY A 45 -4.70 8.29 -8.61
CA GLY A 45 -4.51 8.20 -10.06
C GLY A 45 -3.23 8.84 -10.58
N LYS A 46 -2.26 9.14 -9.71
CA LYS A 46 -0.96 9.72 -10.10
C LYS A 46 0.00 8.68 -10.66
N ARG A 47 -0.23 7.40 -10.34
CA ARG A 47 0.52 6.25 -10.86
C ARG A 47 -0.38 5.02 -10.99
N GLY A 48 0.15 4.00 -11.66
CA GLY A 48 -0.44 2.67 -11.70
C GLY A 48 -0.26 1.88 -10.39
N PRO A 49 -0.73 0.62 -10.36
CA PRO A 49 -0.56 -0.24 -9.22
C PRO A 49 0.90 -0.38 -8.78
N VAL A 50 1.09 -0.40 -7.47
CA VAL A 50 2.26 -0.73 -6.68
C VAL A 50 2.24 -2.22 -6.33
N THR A 51 3.40 -2.87 -6.41
CA THR A 51 3.62 -4.27 -6.06
C THR A 51 4.80 -4.39 -5.09
N ASP A 52 5.10 -5.61 -4.62
CA ASP A 52 6.27 -5.85 -3.77
C ASP A 52 7.60 -5.45 -4.46
N GLU A 53 7.65 -5.39 -5.79
CA GLU A 53 8.83 -4.95 -6.56
C GLU A 53 9.10 -3.44 -6.39
N ASP A 54 8.10 -2.63 -6.08
CA ASP A 54 8.29 -1.20 -5.80
C ASP A 54 8.88 -0.94 -4.39
N LEU A 55 8.96 -1.99 -3.56
CA LEU A 55 9.45 -1.97 -2.17
C LEU A 55 10.78 -2.72 -1.99
N SER A 56 11.39 -3.15 -3.11
CA SER A 56 12.66 -3.88 -3.13
C SER A 56 13.84 -2.97 -2.81
#